data_AF-A0A350ZZE7-F1
#
_entry.id   AF-A0A350ZZE7-F1
#
_cell.length_a   1.000
_cell.length_b   1.000
_cell.length_c   1.000
_cell.angle_alpha   90.00
_cell.angle_beta   90.00
_cell.angle_gamma   90.00
#
_symmetry.space_group_name_H-M   'P 1'
#
loop_
_entity.id
_entity.type
_entity.pdbx_description
1 polymer ?
#
loop_
_entity_poly.entity_id
_entity_poly.type
_entity_poly.pdbx_seq_one_letter_code
_entity_poly.pdbx_strand_id
1 'polypeptide(L)' 'MSADPKVLLTDLLKTALKSVAPDLVDTPILLERPKQASHGDFATNLALQLAKPLKRNPRELA' A
#
# COMPACT_ATOMS: atom_id res chain seq x y z
N MET A 1 24.44 5.94 5.74
CA MET A 1 23.49 5.90 4.60
C MET A 1 22.10 5.86 5.19
N SER A 2 21.38 6.99 5.17
CA SER A 2 19.99 7.06 5.62
C SER A 2 19.13 6.24 4.66
N ALA A 3 18.58 5.13 5.15
CA ALA A 3 17.67 4.29 4.37
C ALA A 3 16.47 5.12 3.93
N ASP A 4 16.15 5.11 2.63
CA ASP A 4 14.99 5.81 2.10
C ASP A 4 13.71 5.21 2.73
N PRO A 5 12.94 5.97 3.54
CA PRO A 5 11.79 5.44 4.25
C PRO A 5 10.72 4.87 3.30
N LYS A 6 10.68 5.37 2.06
CA LYS A 6 9.82 4.85 0.99
C LYS A 6 10.13 3.39 0.63
N VAL A 7 11.42 3.01 0.59
CA VAL A 7 11.83 1.64 0.26
C VAL A 7 11.37 0.70 1.36
N LEU A 8 11.62 1.08 2.62
CA LEU A 8 11.18 0.33 3.81
C LEU A 8 9.66 0.14 3.85
N LEU A 9 8.89 1.22 3.65
CA LEU A 9 7.43 1.17 3.56
C LEU A 9 6.95 0.25 2.43
N THR A 10 7.60 0.32 1.26
CA THR A 10 7.24 -0.52 0.11
C THR A 10 7.47 -2.00 0.43
N ASP A 11 8.59 -2.36 1.06
CA ASP A 11 8.89 -3.74 1.40
C ASP A 11 7.94 -4.31 2.46
N LEU A 12 7.58 -3.51 3.46
CA LEU A 12 6.57 -3.88 4.45
C LEU A 12 5.20 -4.10 3.80
N LEU A 13 4.79 -3.20 2.89
CA LEU A 13 3.54 -3.33 2.15
C LEU A 13 3.54 -4.56 1.24
N LYS A 14 4.65 -4.89 0.56
CA LYS A 14 4.78 -6.12 -0.23
C LYS A 14 4.64 -7.38 0.62
N THR A 15 5.22 -7.35 1.83
CA THR A 15 5.15 -8.47 2.76
C THR A 15 3.71 -8.68 3.25
N ALA A 16 3.03 -7.60 3.63
CA ALA A 16 1.61 -7.64 4.00
C ALA A 16 0.73 -8.11 2.83
N LEU A 17 1.00 -7.61 1.61
CA LEU A 17 0.29 -7.99 0.40
C LEU A 17 0.38 -9.50 0.13
N LYS A 18 1.57 -10.10 0.26
CA LYS A 18 1.74 -11.56 0.15
C LYS A 18 0.86 -12.34 1.12
N SER A 19 0.64 -11.81 2.34
CA SER A 19 -0.20 -12.47 3.35
C SER A 19 -1.69 -12.30 3.08
N VAL A 20 -2.12 -11.16 2.54
CA VAL A 20 -3.55 -10.85 2.32
C VAL A 20 -4.04 -11.38 0.98
N ALA A 21 -3.22 -11.25 -0.06
CA ALA A 21 -3.54 -11.60 -1.44
C ALA A 21 -2.29 -12.10 -2.19
N PRO A 22 -1.90 -13.37 -2.00
CA PRO A 22 -0.74 -13.96 -2.66
C PRO A 22 -0.85 -13.96 -4.20
N ASP A 23 -2.07 -13.95 -4.74
CA ASP A 23 -2.32 -13.89 -6.19
C ASP A 23 -2.16 -12.47 -6.78
N LEU A 24 -2.01 -11.45 -5.93
CA LEU A 24 -1.95 -10.04 -6.32
C LEU A 24 -0.61 -9.39 -5.96
N VAL A 25 0.43 -10.19 -5.73
CA VAL A 25 1.76 -9.72 -5.29
C VAL A 25 2.45 -8.78 -6.26
N ASP A 26 2.09 -8.85 -7.55
CA ASP A 26 2.61 -7.96 -8.61
C ASP A 26 1.88 -6.62 -8.69
N THR A 27 0.91 -6.37 -7.80
CA THR A 27 0.18 -5.09 -7.76
C THR A 27 1.14 -3.93 -7.48
N PRO A 28 1.16 -2.88 -8.33
CA PRO A 28 2.09 -1.79 -8.18
C PRO A 28 1.78 -0.94 -6.93
N ILE A 29 2.74 -0.89 -6.01
CA ILE A 29 2.65 -0.08 -4.80
C ILE A 29 3.12 1.34 -5.12
N LEU A 30 2.18 2.27 -5.11
CA LEU A 30 2.45 3.69 -5.26
C LEU A 30 2.47 4.37 -3.88
N LEU A 31 3.59 5.00 -3.53
CA LEU A 31 3.72 5.84 -2.35
C LEU A 31 3.83 7.30 -2.80
N GLU A 32 2.81 8.08 -2.47
CA GLU A 32 2.75 9.51 -2.77
C GLU A 32 2.68 10.34 -1.50
N ARG A 33 2.98 11.64 -1.61
CA ARG A 33 2.78 12.58 -0.50
C ARG A 33 1.35 13.10 -0.53
N PRO A 34 0.58 12.93 0.54
CA PRO A 34 -0.80 13.40 0.58
C PRO A 34 -0.85 14.93 0.49
N LYS A 35 -1.92 15.45 -0.12
CA LYS A 35 -2.13 16.90 -0.26
C LYS A 35 -2.42 17.60 1.08
N GLN A 36 -2.96 16.87 2.05
CA GLN A 36 -3.25 17.39 3.39
C GLN A 36 -2.27 16.77 4.40
N ALA A 37 -1.58 17.63 5.16
CA ALA A 37 -0.64 17.19 6.19
C ALA A 37 -1.29 16.32 7.28
N SER A 38 -2.61 16.45 7.48
CA SER A 38 -3.38 15.64 8.42
C SER A 38 -3.46 14.16 8.06
N HIS A 39 -3.14 13.77 6.82
CA HIS A 39 -3.13 12.38 6.37
C HIS A 39 -1.76 11.68 6.56
N GLY A 40 -0.80 12.36 7.21
CA GLY A 40 0.53 11.84 7.46
C GLY A 40 1.52 12.15 6.33
N ASP A 41 2.69 11.53 6.39
CA ASP A 41 3.79 11.82 5.47
C ASP A 41 3.67 11.09 4.11
N PHE A 42 2.98 9.96 4.09
CA PHE A 42 2.86 9.08 2.93
C PHE A 42 1.45 8.51 2.82
N ALA A 43 0.95 8.38 1.60
CA ALA A 43 -0.31 7.73 1.27
C ALA A 43 -0.10 6.70 0.14
N THR A 44 -0.96 5.67 0.11
CA THR A 44 -0.98 4.67 -0.97
C THR A 44 -2.41 4.35 -1.40
N ASN A 45 -2.60 4.07 -2.69
CA ASN A 45 -3.86 3.62 -3.25
C ASN A 45 -3.99 2.08 -3.30
N LEU A 46 -3.05 1.34 -2.69
CA LEU A 46 -2.98 -0.11 -2.75
C LEU A 46 -4.29 -0.78 -2.33
N ALA A 47 -4.92 -0.34 -1.24
CA ALA A 47 -6.18 -0.89 -0.76
C ALA A 47 -7.31 -0.83 -1.81
N LEU A 48 -7.39 0.26 -2.59
CA LEU A 48 -8.34 0.40 -3.69
C LEU A 48 -8.02 -0.54 -4.84
N GLN A 49 -6.74 -0.72 -5.16
CA GLN A 49 -6.30 -1.64 -6.21
C GLN A 49 -6.62 -3.10 -5.86
N LEU A 50 -6.53 -3.48 -4.58
CA LEU A 50 -6.83 -4.83 -4.08
C LEU A 50 -8.32 -5.09 -3.90
N ALA A 51 -9.10 -4.06 -3.57
CA ALA A 51 -10.54 -4.19 -3.35
C ALA A 51 -11.29 -4.76 -4.55
N LYS A 52 -10.94 -4.33 -5.77
CA LYS A 52 -11.57 -4.79 -7.01
C LYS A 52 -11.36 -6.28 -7.29
N PRO A 53 -10.12 -6.81 -7.32
CA PRO A 53 -9.88 -8.24 -7.52
C PRO A 53 -10.35 -9.10 -6.35
N LEU A 54 -10.26 -8.62 -5.11
CA LEU A 54 -10.72 -9.37 -3.93
C LEU A 54 -12.23 -9.27 -3.68
N LYS A 55 -12.93 -8.39 -4.41
CA LYS A 55 -14.36 -8.05 -4.19
C LYS A 55 -14.66 -7.69 -2.72
N ARG A 56 -13.73 -6.99 -2.07
CA ARG A 56 -13.85 -6.54 -0.68
C ARG A 56 -13.97 -5.03 -0.60
N ASN A 57 -14.49 -4.53 0.52
CA ASN A 57 -14.57 -3.10 0.75
C ASN A 57 -13.14 -2.56 0.95
N PRO A 58 -12.67 -1.53 0.20
CA PRO A 58 -11.33 -0.99 0.36
C PRO A 58 -11.00 -0.56 1.79
N ARG A 59 -12.00 -0.12 2.56
CA ARG A 59 -11.86 0.25 3.97
C ARG A 59 -11.51 -0.92 4.89
N GLU A 60 -11.81 -2.16 4.50
CA GLU A 60 -11.41 -3.36 5.25
C GLU A 60 -9.97 -3.78 4.96
N LEU A 61 -9.38 -3.24 3.89
CA LEU A 61 -8.01 -3.55 3.45
C LEU A 61 -7.01 -2.43 3.80
N ALA A 62 -7.50 -1.26 4.23
CA ALA A 62 -6.71 -0.05 4.49
C ALA A 62 -6.36 0.12 5.98
#